data_AF-A0AAW1XY10-F1
#
_entry.id   AF-A0AAW1XY10-F1
#
_cell.length_a   1.000
_cell.length_b   1.000
_cell.length_c   1.000
_cell.angle_alpha   90.00
_cell.angle_beta   90.00
_cell.angle_gamma   90.00
#
_symmetry.space_group_name_H-M   'P 1'
#
loop_
_entity.id
_entity.type
_entity.pdbx_description
1 polymer ?
#
loop_
_entity_poly.entity_id
_entity_poly.type
_entity_poly.pdbx_seq_one_letter_code
_entity_poly.pdbx_strand_id
1 'polypeptide(L)' 'MPAICLKQCPLKKRNVISWTALIAGYAQMNRPNDALMVFRRMQLENVQPDEIAMLATLSACAQLGALQLGGVDS' A
#
# COMPACT_ATOMS: atom_id res chain seq x y z
N MET A 1 -7.33 -16.02 3.18
CA MET A 1 -8.03 -15.24 2.14
C MET A 1 -7.57 -13.79 2.25
N PRO A 2 -7.39 -13.00 1.18
CA PRO A 2 -7.62 -13.34 -0.23
C PRO A 2 -6.49 -12.90 -1.19
N ALA A 3 -6.15 -13.81 -2.12
CA ALA A 3 -5.66 -13.50 -3.45
C ALA A 3 -6.83 -13.07 -4.36
N ILE A 4 -7.64 -12.10 -3.92
CA ILE A 4 -8.75 -11.58 -4.73
C ILE A 4 -8.15 -10.77 -5.89
N CYS A 5 -8.20 -11.40 -7.05
CA CYS A 5 -8.28 -10.76 -8.36
C CYS A 5 -7.18 -9.76 -8.74
N LEU A 6 -5.94 -10.26 -8.90
CA LEU A 6 -5.07 -9.79 -9.99
C LEU A 6 -5.57 -10.24 -11.39
N LYS A 7 -6.68 -10.98 -11.43
CA LYS A 7 -7.40 -11.29 -12.66
C LYS A 7 -8.22 -10.06 -13.06
N GLN A 8 -7.76 -9.40 -14.12
CA GLN A 8 -8.40 -8.35 -14.92
C GLN A 8 -8.03 -6.89 -14.58
N CYS A 9 -7.07 -6.30 -15.31
CA CYS A 9 -7.30 -5.08 -16.09
C CYS A 9 -6.08 -4.69 -16.95
N PRO A 10 -6.29 -4.27 -18.22
CA PRO A 10 -5.22 -3.85 -19.13
C PRO A 10 -4.58 -2.54 -18.63
N LEU A 11 -3.26 -2.56 -18.46
CA LEU A 11 -2.40 -1.48 -17.96
C LEU A 11 -2.32 -0.27 -18.91
N LYS A 12 -3.43 0.43 -19.15
CA LYS A 12 -3.42 1.63 -20.02
C LYS A 12 -3.86 2.92 -19.34
N LYS A 13 -4.36 2.86 -18.11
CA LYS A 13 -4.59 4.03 -17.23
C LYS A 13 -4.21 3.64 -15.81
N ARG A 14 -3.40 4.46 -15.13
CA ARG A 14 -3.11 4.34 -13.68
C ARG A 14 -4.44 4.55 -12.94
N ASN A 15 -5.21 3.48 -12.76
CA ASN A 15 -6.44 3.51 -11.99
C ASN A 15 -6.14 3.23 -10.52
N VAL A 16 -7.10 3.58 -9.66
CA VAL A 16 -7.13 3.30 -8.21
C VAL A 16 -6.61 1.89 -7.89
N ILE A 17 -7.01 0.89 -8.66
CA ILE A 17 -6.60 -0.52 -8.52
C ILE A 17 -5.07 -0.70 -8.61
N SER A 18 -4.39 -0.02 -9.54
CA SER A 18 -2.93 -0.13 -9.69
C SER A 18 -2.19 0.49 -8.51
N TRP A 19 -2.69 1.60 -7.98
CA TRP A 19 -2.14 2.23 -6.77
C TRP A 19 -2.32 1.34 -5.54
N THR A 20 -3.53 0.80 -5.36
CA THR A 20 -3.84 -0.15 -4.29
C THR A 20 -2.92 -1.36 -4.33
N ALA A 21 -2.68 -1.93 -5.52
CA ALA A 21 -1.78 -3.07 -5.68
C ALA A 21 -0.32 -2.73 -5.31
N LEU A 22 0.16 -1.54 -5.67
CA LEU A 22 1.48 -1.07 -5.27
C LEU A 22 1.58 -0.91 -3.74
N ILE A 23 0.62 -0.23 -3.11
CA ILE A 23 0.60 -0.01 -1.66
C ILE A 23 0.56 -1.36 -0.92
N ALA A 24 -0.33 -2.26 -1.32
CA ALA A 24 -0.45 -3.59 -0.74
C ALA A 24 0.79 -4.46 -0.97
N GLY A 25 1.46 -4.33 -2.12
CA GLY A 25 2.72 -5.00 -2.40
C GLY A 25 3.85 -4.53 -1.49
N TYR A 26 4.01 -3.21 -1.32
CA TYR A 26 5.02 -2.65 -0.43
C TYR A 26 4.76 -2.99 1.05
N ALA A 27 3.49 -2.98 1.48
CA ALA A 27 3.11 -3.42 2.82
C ALA A 27 3.42 -4.92 3.05
N GLN A 28 3.24 -5.78 2.04
CA GLN A 28 3.60 -7.20 2.16
C GLN A 28 5.12 -7.44 2.19
N MET A 29 5.89 -6.58 1.51
CA MET A 29 7.36 -6.67 1.51
C MET A 29 8.01 -6.05 2.76
N ASN A 30 7.23 -5.76 3.82
CA ASN A 30 7.69 -5.10 5.04
C ASN A 30 8.42 -3.77 4.75
N ARG A 31 7.97 -3.06 3.70
CA ARG A 31 8.47 -1.75 3.27
C ARG A 31 7.38 -0.69 3.46
N PRO A 32 6.98 -0.40 4.71
CA PRO A 32 5.86 0.49 4.97
C PRO A 32 6.11 1.94 4.53
N ASN A 33 7.36 2.40 4.55
CA ASN A 33 7.72 3.73 4.04
C ASN A 33 7.43 3.89 2.54
N ASP A 34 7.74 2.87 1.74
CA ASP A 34 7.45 2.89 0.30
C ASP A 34 5.94 2.86 0.04
N ALA A 35 5.20 2.05 0.80
CA ALA A 35 3.74 2.00 0.73
C ALA A 35 3.11 3.38 0.99
N LEU A 36 3.57 4.10 2.03
CA LEU A 36 3.11 5.43 2.38
C LEU A 36 3.47 6.48 1.33
N MET A 37 4.66 6.41 0.73
CA MET A 37 5.04 7.30 -0.38
C MET A 37 4.14 7.12 -1.59
N VAL A 38 3.78 5.87 -1.92
CA VAL A 38 2.88 5.55 -3.03
C VAL A 38 1.47 6.06 -2.75
N PHE A 39 0.97 5.88 -1.54
CA PHE A 39 -0.32 6.43 -1.11
C PHE A 39 -0.35 7.97 -1.19
N ARG A 40 0.72 8.64 -0.76
CA ARG A 40 0.83 10.09 -0.89
C ARG A 40 0.83 10.55 -2.34
N ARG A 41 1.51 9.81 -3.23
CA ARG A 41 1.53 10.11 -4.67
C ARG A 41 0.15 9.94 -5.30
N MET A 42 -0.61 8.93 -4.88
CA MET A 42 -1.99 8.72 -5.30
C MET A 42 -2.88 9.92 -4.94
N GLN A 43 -2.76 10.45 -3.72
CA GLN A 43 -3.48 11.65 -3.31
C GLN A 43 -3.06 12.90 -4.10
N LEU A 44 -1.77 13.05 -4.41
CA LEU A 44 -1.26 14.16 -5.22
C LEU A 44 -1.77 14.12 -6.67
N GLU A 45 -2.00 12.94 -7.23
CA GLU A 45 -2.63 12.78 -8.55
C GLU A 45 -4.17 12.92 -8.50
N ASN A 46 -4.74 13.37 -7.37
CA ASN A 46 -6.18 13.51 -7.15
C ASN A 46 -6.95 12.19 -7.33
N VAL A 47 -6.27 11.05 -7.13
CA VAL A 47 -6.86 9.72 -7.21
C VAL A 47 -7.38 9.35 -5.83
N GLN A 48 -8.69 9.13 -5.72
CA GLN A 48 -9.31 8.82 -4.44
C GLN A 48 -8.95 7.39 -3.99
N PRO A 49 -8.36 7.20 -2.80
CA PRO A 49 -8.04 5.88 -2.28
C PRO A 49 -9.31 5.10 -1.96
N ASP A 50 -9.37 3.86 -2.42
CA ASP A 50 -10.44 2.93 -2.10
C ASP A 50 -10.23 2.31 -0.70
N GLU A 51 -11.24 1.63 -0.19
CA GLU A 51 -11.21 0.94 1.11
C GLU A 51 -9.98 0.03 1.23
N ILE A 52 -9.65 -0.69 0.16
CA ILE A 52 -8.49 -1.58 0.11
C ILE A 52 -7.16 -0.80 0.23
N ALA A 53 -7.05 0.38 -0.40
CA ALA A 53 -5.85 1.21 -0.32
C ALA A 53 -5.67 1.77 1.11
N MET A 54 -6.77 2.17 1.75
CA MET A 54 -6.77 2.65 3.13
C MET A 54 -6.37 1.53 4.10
N LEU A 55 -6.91 0.32 3.94
CA LEU A 55 -6.53 -0.85 4.75
C LEU A 55 -5.05 -1.22 4.58
N ALA A 56 -4.55 -1.24 3.34
CA ALA A 56 -3.13 -1.51 3.08
C ALA A 56 -2.21 -0.45 3.70
N THR A 57 -2.62 0.82 3.65
CA THR A 57 -1.88 1.93 4.27
C THR A 57 -1.89 1.81 5.79
N LEU A 58 -3.02 1.45 6.40
CA LEU A 58 -3.13 1.24 7.84
C LEU A 58 -2.24 0.07 8.30
N SER A 59 -2.20 -1.01 7.53
CA SER A 59 -1.30 -2.14 7.78
C SER A 59 0.17 -1.72 7.69
N ALA A 60 0.54 -0.92 6.69
CA ALA A 60 1.87 -0.35 6.58
C ALA A 60 2.21 0.56 7.79
N CYS A 61 1.29 1.41 8.25
CA CYS A 61 1.50 2.23 9.46
C CYS A 61 1.73 1.35 10.70
N ALA A 62 0.96 0.28 10.87
CA ALA A 62 1.15 -0.64 11.99
C ALA A 62 2.51 -1.35 11.93
N GLN A 63 2.95 -1.77 10.75
CA GLN A 63 4.28 -2.34 10.54
C GLN A 63 5.40 -1.33 10.81
N LEU A 64 5.24 -0.07 10.40
CA LEU A 64 6.20 0.99 10.69
C LEU A 64 6.33 1.21 12.19
N GLY A 65 5.20 1.27 12.91
CA GLY A 65 5.19 1.35 14.37
C GLY A 65 5.86 0.14 15.03
N ALA A 66 5.61 -1.07 14.52
CA ALA A 66 6.26 -2.29 15.02
C ALA A 66 7.77 -2.32 14.73
N LEU A 67 8.22 -1.89 13.54
CA LEU A 67 9.62 -1.74 13.19
C LEU A 67 10.33 -0.71 14.07
N GLN A 68 9.62 0.36 14.45
CA GLN A 68 10.16 1.43 15.27
C GLN A 68 10.18 1.07 16.76
N LEU A 69 9.27 0.20 17.21
CA LEU A 69 9.20 -0.30 18.59
C LEU A 69 10.09 -1.54 18.83
N GLY A 70 10.31 -2.35 17.79
CA GLY A 70 11.16 -3.55 17.83
C GLY A 70 12.64 -3.28 17.49
N GLY A 71 13.05 -2.03 17.30
CA GLY A 71 14.43 -1.64 17.06
C GLY A 71 15.25 -1.45 18.34
N VAL A 72 15.12 -2.36 19.32
CA VAL A 72 15.93 -2.37 20.55
C VAL A 72 16.81 -3.63 20.65
N ASP A 73 17.47 -4.01 19.56
CA ASP A 73 18.57 -4.98 19.56
C ASP A 73 19.26 -4.99 18.17
N SER A 74 20.19 -4.06 17.90
CA SER A 74 21.65 -4.29 17.96
C SER A 74 22.18 -5.20 19.07
#